data_AF-A0A1F2QV86-F1
#
_entry.id   AF-A0A1F2QV86-F1
#
_cell.length_a   1.000
_cell.length_b   1.000
_cell.length_c   1.000
_cell.angle_alpha   90.00
_cell.angle_beta   90.00
_cell.angle_gamma   90.00
#
_symmetry.space_group_name_H-M   'P 1'
#
loop_
_entity.id
_entity.type
_entity.pdbx_description
1 polymer ?
#
loop_
_entity_poly.entity_id
_entity_poly.type
_entity_poly.pdbx_seq_one_letter_code
_entity_poly.pdbx_strand_id
1 'polypeptide(L)' 'MRQALANLRPEERELVVARLELGYSYAQITVATGRPSPDATRMAVRRALLRLAEEMGSG' A
#
# COMPACT_ATOMS: atom_id res chain seq x y z
N MET A 1 -0.45 -13.65 -3.37
CA MET A 1 -0.87 -12.49 -2.56
C MET A 1 -0.34 -12.56 -1.13
N ARG A 2 -0.82 -13.49 -0.27
CA ARG A 2 -0.43 -13.52 1.16
C ARG A 2 1.08 -13.59 1.42
N GLN A 3 1.81 -14.41 0.67
CA GLN A 3 3.28 -14.51 0.80
C GLN A 3 3.98 -13.21 0.37
N ALA A 4 3.62 -12.67 -0.80
CA ALA A 4 4.18 -11.40 -1.30
C ALA A 4 3.90 -10.22 -0.36
N LEU A 5 2.71 -10.16 0.25
CA LEU A 5 2.38 -9.17 1.29
C LEU A 5 3.27 -9.32 2.53
N ALA A 6 3.64 -10.54 2.91
CA ALA A 6 4.50 -10.80 4.06
C ALA A 6 5.93 -10.28 3.85
N ASN A 7 6.39 -10.22 2.60
CA ASN A 7 7.71 -9.71 2.22
C ASN A 7 7.79 -8.17 2.16
N LEU A 8 6.64 -7.48 2.14
CA LEU A 8 6.62 -6.02 2.16
C LEU A 8 7.00 -5.47 3.54
N ARG A 9 7.55 -4.24 3.55
CA ARG A 9 7.72 -3.51 4.81
C ARG A 9 6.36 -3.25 5.46
N PRO A 10 6.26 -3.17 6.80
CA PRO A 10 4.98 -3.00 7.49
C PRO A 10 4.15 -1.82 6.95
N GLU A 11 4.79 -0.67 6.71
CA GLU A 11 4.13 0.52 6.16
C GLU A 11 3.63 0.31 4.72
N GLU A 12 4.34 -0.46 3.89
CA GLU A 12 3.89 -0.76 2.52
C GLU A 12 2.69 -1.70 2.54
N ARG A 13 2.75 -2.73 3.40
CA ARG A 13 1.66 -3.69 3.59
C ARG A 13 0.38 -2.98 4.05
N GLU A 14 0.49 -2.07 5.02
CA GLU A 14 -0.66 -1.30 5.52
C GLU A 14 -1.38 -0.55 4.40
N LEU A 15 -0.63 0.07 3.49
CA LEU A 15 -1.19 0.82 2.36
C LEU A 15 -1.88 -0.08 1.35
N VAL A 16 -1.29 -1.24 1.08
CA VAL A 16 -1.86 -2.22 0.14
C VAL A 16 -3.16 -2.80 0.70
N VAL A 17 -3.16 -3.19 1.98
CA VAL A 17 -4.37 -3.67 2.67
C VAL A 17 -5.45 -2.60 2.65
N ALA A 18 -5.12 -1.37 3.03
CA ALA A 18 -6.09 -0.28 3.04
C ALA A 18 -6.69 -0.02 1.64
N ARG A 19 -5.88 -0.08 0.58
CA ARG A 19 -6.35 0.21 -0.77
C ARG A 19 -7.09 -0.93 -1.45
N LEU A 20 -6.63 -2.17 -1.28
CA LEU A 20 -7.12 -3.34 -2.03
C LEU A 20 -8.08 -4.21 -1.23
N GLU A 21 -7.86 -4.36 0.07
CA GLU A 21 -8.71 -5.21 0.92
C GLU A 21 -9.82 -4.40 1.59
N LEU A 22 -9.50 -3.22 2.13
CA LEU A 22 -10.49 -2.35 2.81
C LEU A 22 -11.21 -1.39 1.85
N GLY A 23 -10.71 -1.24 0.62
CA GLY A 23 -11.33 -0.37 -0.39
C GLY A 23 -11.27 1.13 -0.06
N TYR A 24 -10.36 1.57 0.81
CA TYR A 24 -10.25 2.98 1.19
C TYR A 24 -9.83 3.86 0.00
N SER A 25 -10.41 5.05 -0.06
CA SER A 25 -9.94 6.14 -0.92
C SER A 25 -8.59 6.68 -0.45
N TYR A 26 -7.85 7.38 -1.32
CA TYR A 26 -6.58 8.01 -0.92
C TYR A 26 -6.74 8.98 0.26
N ALA A 27 -7.84 9.73 0.33
CA ALA A 27 -8.11 10.64 1.44
C ALA A 27 -8.30 9.89 2.77
N GLN A 28 -9.06 8.79 2.76
CA GLN A 28 -9.22 7.93 3.94
C GLN A 28 -7.88 7.32 4.38
N ILE A 29 -7.06 6.87 3.43
CA ILE A 29 -5.71 6.36 3.73
C ILE A 29 -4.83 7.47 4.31
N THR A 30 -4.90 8.70 3.80
CA THR A 30 -4.14 9.84 4.35
C THR A 30 -4.43 10.04 5.83
N VAL A 31 -5.72 10.07 6.18
CA VAL A 31 -6.16 10.21 7.58
C VAL A 31 -5.73 9.00 8.41
N ALA A 32 -5.97 7.78 7.92
CA ALA A 32 -5.68 6.56 8.66
C ALA A 32 -4.17 6.35 8.93
N THR A 33 -3.31 6.81 8.03
CA THR A 33 -1.84 6.60 8.10
C THR A 33 -1.06 7.83 8.55
N GLY A 34 -1.75 8.93 8.89
CA GLY A 34 -1.10 10.18 9.35
C GLY A 34 -0.22 10.85 8.29
N ARG A 35 -0.48 10.62 7.00
CA ARG A 35 0.35 11.16 5.92
C ARG A 35 0.11 12.65 5.69
N PRO A 36 1.12 13.39 5.22
CA PRO A 36 1.06 14.85 5.15
C PRO A 36 0.10 15.37 4.07
N SER A 37 -0.23 14.55 3.06
CA SER A 37 -1.19 14.94 2.02
C SER A 37 -1.77 13.73 1.26
N PRO A 38 -2.91 13.92 0.58
CA PRO A 38 -3.45 12.95 -0.38
C PRO A 38 -2.47 12.60 -1.51
N ASP A 39 -1.65 13.56 -1.96
CA ASP A 39 -0.68 13.32 -3.03
C ASP A 39 0.49 12.45 -2.57
N ALA A 40 1.03 12.72 -1.37
CA ALA A 40 2.01 11.86 -0.73
C ALA A 40 1.47 10.44 -0.54
N THR A 41 0.19 10.35 -0.16
CA THR A 41 -0.52 9.07 -0.01
C THR A 41 -0.62 8.33 -1.34
N ARG A 42 -1.07 8.99 -2.41
CA ARG A 42 -1.17 8.40 -3.75
C ARG A 42 0.17 7.87 -4.23
N MET A 43 1.24 8.65 -4.06
CA MET A 43 2.58 8.25 -4.47
C MET A 43 3.08 7.01 -3.74
N ALA A 44 2.91 6.97 -2.43
CA ALA A 44 3.41 5.83 -1.68
C ALA A 44 2.50 4.58 -1.77
N VAL A 45 1.18 4.73 -1.97
CA VAL A 45 0.32 3.60 -2.37
C VAL A 45 0.80 3.03 -3.71
N ARG A 46 1.06 3.89 -4.72
CA ARG A 46 1.57 3.44 -6.02
C ARG A 46 2.89 2.66 -5.88
N ARG A 47 3.84 3.15 -5.07
CA ARG A 47 5.10 2.45 -4.82
C ARG A 47 4.89 1.10 -4.13
N ALA A 48 4.02 1.04 -3.12
CA ALA A 48 3.73 -0.21 -2.41
C ALA A 48 3.07 -1.25 -3.34
N LEU A 49 2.18 -0.81 -4.26
CA LEU A 49 1.57 -1.68 -5.27
C LEU A 49 2.59 -2.21 -6.29
N LEU A 50 3.54 -1.38 -6.73
CA LEU A 50 4.64 -1.82 -7.60
C LEU A 50 5.51 -2.85 -6.89
N ARG A 51 5.86 -2.60 -5.62
CA ARG A 51 6.64 -3.55 -4.83
C ARG A 51 5.92 -4.88 -4.63
N LEU A 52 4.60 -4.85 -4.39
CA LEU A 52 3.79 -6.07 -4.34
C LEU A 52 3.85 -6.84 -5.66
N ALA A 53 3.74 -6.15 -6.79
CA ALA A 53 3.80 -6.78 -8.11
C ALA A 53 5.17 -7.43 -8.37
N GLU A 54 6.27 -6.77 -7.97
CA GLU A 54 7.61 -7.34 -8.02
C GLU A 54 7.73 -8.61 -7.17
N GLU A 55 7.26 -8.60 -5.92
CA GLU A 55 7.28 -9.77 -5.03
C GLU A 55 6.38 -10.91 -5.54
N MET A 56 5.32 -10.59 -6.30
CA MET A 56 4.45 -11.59 -6.93
C MET A 56 5.02 -12.17 -8.23
N GLY A 57 5.78 -11.38 -8.98
CA GLY A 57 6.44 -11.80 -10.23
C GLY A 57 7.82 -12.42 -10.04
N SER A 58 8.40 -12.27 -8.85
CA SER A 58 9.69 -12.86 -8.46
C SER A 58 9.53 -14.28 -7.85
N GLY A 59 8.43 -14.97 -8.18
CA GLY A 59 8.10 -16.33 -7.75
C GLY A 59 8.28 -17.35 -8.86
#